data_AF-A0A4Q2J216-F1
#
_entry.id   AF-A0A4Q2J216-F1
#
_cell.length_a   1.000
_cell.length_b   1.000
_cell.length_c   1.000
_cell.angle_alpha   90.00
_cell.angle_beta   90.00
_cell.angle_gamma   90.00
#
_symmetry.space_group_name_H-M   'P 1'
#
loop_
_entity.id
_entity.type
_entity.pdbx_description
1 polymer ?
#
loop_
_entity_poly.entity_id
_entity_poly.type
_entity_poly.pdbx_seq_one_letter_code
_entity_poly.pdbx_strand_id
1 'polypeptide(L)' 'MVLIGGCDSSDKPQNYQFFKDNPDQAKAVIGECRLNGTRGMDPKRNAVCDAAVAAEKSAKYDESHNTN' A
#
# COMPACT_ATOMS: atom_id res chain seq x y z
N MET A 1 25.83 -14.50 -20.14
CA MET A 1 25.11 -14.82 -18.89
C MET A 1 24.25 -13.62 -18.57
N VAL A 2 22.93 -13.80 -18.56
CA VAL A 2 21.95 -12.76 -18.24
C VAL A 2 22.10 -12.42 -16.76
N LEU A 3 22.54 -11.21 -16.46
CA LEU A 3 22.45 -10.66 -15.10
C LEU A 3 20.98 -10.43 -14.84
N ILE A 4 20.32 -11.46 -14.34
CA ILE A 4 19.00 -11.32 -13.71
C ILE A 4 19.27 -10.44 -12.50
N GLY A 5 19.08 -9.13 -12.69
CA GLY A 5 18.98 -8.18 -11.61
C GLY A 5 17.82 -8.64 -10.75
N GLY A 6 18.13 -9.49 -9.77
CA GLY A 6 17.29 -9.73 -8.62
C GLY A 6 17.06 -8.37 -8.02
N CYS A 7 15.94 -7.77 -8.40
CA CYS A 7 15.41 -6.57 -7.80
C CYS A 7 15.35 -6.89 -6.32
N ASP A 8 16.22 -6.23 -5.58
CA ASP A 8 16.32 -6.27 -4.14
C ASP A 8 14.89 -6.04 -3.59
N SER A 9 14.23 -7.13 -3.21
CA SER A 9 12.90 -7.13 -2.59
C SER A 9 12.98 -6.78 -1.11
N SER A 10 14.15 -6.34 -0.65
CA SER A 10 14.41 -5.98 0.73
C SER A 10 14.01 -4.53 0.94
N ASP A 11 12.91 -4.33 1.66
CA ASP A 11 12.49 -3.02 2.19
C ASP A 11 12.21 -1.94 1.13
N LYS A 12 11.38 -2.24 0.12
CA LYS A 12 10.71 -1.14 -0.57
C LYS A 12 9.86 -0.40 0.47
N PRO A 13 10.07 0.91 0.65
CA PRO A 13 9.31 1.66 1.64
C PRO A 13 7.83 1.55 1.30
N GLN A 14 7.01 1.17 2.29
CA GLN A 14 5.57 0.93 2.18
C GLN A 14 4.83 2.25 1.92
N ASN A 15 5.03 2.75 0.71
CA ASN A 15 4.58 4.05 0.25
C ASN A 15 3.40 3.87 -0.70
N TYR A 16 2.78 4.98 -1.09
CA TYR A 16 1.65 5.00 -2.02
C TYR A 16 1.90 4.17 -3.30
N GLN A 17 3.04 4.34 -3.99
CA GLN A 17 3.35 3.55 -5.19
C GLN A 17 3.41 2.04 -4.92
N PHE A 18 4.01 1.64 -3.79
CA PHE A 18 4.13 0.23 -3.43
C PHE A 18 2.74 -0.39 -3.24
N PHE A 19 1.85 0.30 -2.53
CA PHE A 19 0.48 -0.16 -2.31
C PHE A 19 -0.38 -0.08 -3.56
N LYS A 20 -0.09 0.85 -4.47
CA LYS A 20 -0.74 0.93 -5.78
C LYS A 20 -0.42 -0.30 -6.63
N ASP A 21 0.83 -0.77 -6.59
CA ASP A 21 1.28 -1.98 -7.29
C ASP A 21 0.89 -3.27 -6.53
N ASN A 22 0.70 -3.18 -5.20
CA ASN A 22 0.38 -4.31 -4.31
C ASN A 22 -0.93 -4.07 -3.53
N PRO A 23 -2.11 -4.14 -4.18
CA PRO A 23 -3.39 -3.84 -3.55
C PRO A 23 -3.76 -4.82 -2.41
N ASP A 24 -3.31 -6.08 -2.47
CA ASP A 24 -3.52 -7.04 -1.37
C ASP A 24 -2.77 -6.64 -0.10
N GLN A 25 -1.54 -6.16 -0.23
CA GLN A 25 -0.80 -5.64 0.93
C GLN A 25 -1.44 -4.36 1.46
N ALA A 26 -1.97 -3.50 0.56
CA ALA A 26 -2.70 -2.31 0.97
C ALA A 26 -3.91 -2.68 1.84
N LYS A 27 -4.75 -3.63 1.41
CA LYS A 27 -5.92 -4.10 2.17
C LYS A 27 -5.56 -4.68 3.53
N ALA A 28 -4.49 -5.49 3.60
CA ALA A 28 -4.02 -6.07 4.86
C ALA A 28 -3.63 -4.97 5.87
N VAL A 29 -2.85 -3.98 5.42
CA VAL A 29 -2.46 -2.83 6.23
C VAL A 29 -3.70 -2.03 6.64
N ILE A 30 -4.60 -1.70 5.72
CA ILE A 30 -5.84 -0.97 6.02
C ILE A 30 -6.67 -1.70 7.09
N GLY A 31 -6.77 -3.03 7.00
CA GLY A 31 -7.44 -3.87 7.98
C GLY A 31 -6.82 -3.75 9.37
N GLU A 32 -5.50 -3.87 9.46
CA GLU A 32 -4.72 -3.70 10.70
C GLU A 32 -4.93 -2.31 11.32
N CYS A 33 -4.93 -1.26 10.50
CA CYS A 33 -5.14 0.13 10.93
C CYS A 33 -6.56 0.37 11.44
N ARG A 34 -7.56 -0.27 10.80
CA ARG A 34 -8.97 -0.16 11.18
C ARG A 34 -9.28 -0.94 12.46
N LEU A 35 -8.61 -2.09 12.67
CA LEU A 35 -8.81 -2.94 13.84
C LEU A 35 -8.14 -2.39 15.10
N ASN A 36 -6.89 -1.93 14.99
CA ASN A 36 -6.15 -1.45 16.16
C ASN A 36 -6.55 -0.02 16.57
N GLY A 37 -7.13 0.75 15.65
CA GLY A 37 -7.39 2.17 15.84
C GLY A 37 -6.09 2.98 15.95
N THR A 38 -6.16 4.29 15.73
CA THR A 38 -4.97 5.16 15.76
C THR A 38 -4.46 5.45 17.18
N ARG A 39 -5.13 4.96 18.22
CA ARG A 39 -4.75 5.19 19.63
C ARG A 39 -3.58 4.29 20.02
N GLY A 40 -2.37 4.86 19.99
CA GLY A 40 -1.13 4.17 20.35
C GLY A 40 -0.36 3.60 19.17
N MET A 41 -0.82 3.86 17.94
CA MET A 41 -0.12 3.42 16.74
C MET A 41 1.10 4.31 16.48
N ASP A 42 2.25 3.69 16.18
CA ASP A 42 3.47 4.42 15.80
C ASP A 42 3.19 5.44 14.68
N PRO A 43 3.73 6.66 14.76
CA PRO A 43 3.51 7.68 13.73
C PRO A 43 3.97 7.22 12.35
N LYS A 44 5.00 6.36 12.29
CA LYS A 44 5.46 5.70 11.05
C LYS A 44 4.40 4.75 10.48
N ARG A 45 3.76 3.95 11.33
CA ARG A 45 2.66 3.07 10.91
C ARG A 45 1.45 3.85 10.45
N ASN A 46 1.14 4.98 11.10
CA ASN A 46 0.04 5.84 10.67
C ASN A 46 0.25 6.38 9.25
N ALA A 47 1.48 6.80 8.90
CA ALA A 47 1.81 7.22 7.54
C ALA A 47 1.65 6.08 6.52
N VAL A 48 2.00 4.85 6.89
CA VAL A 48 1.82 3.65 6.07
C VAL A 48 0.33 3.32 5.88
N CYS A 49 -0.49 3.47 6.92
CA CYS A 49 -1.95 3.33 6.84
C CYS A 49 -2.56 4.34 5.86
N ASP A 50 -2.15 5.61 5.97
CA ASP A 50 -2.67 6.69 5.12
C ASP A 50 -2.30 6.46 3.65
N ALA A 51 -1.04 6.06 3.41
CA ALA A 51 -0.56 5.68 2.08
C ALA A 51 -1.33 4.49 1.49
N ALA A 52 -1.63 3.46 2.29
CA ALA A 52 -2.40 2.30 1.86
C ALA A 52 -3.86 2.68 1.52
N VAL A 53 -4.53 3.48 2.36
CA VAL A 53 -5.90 3.96 2.12
C VAL A 53 -5.95 4.84 0.85
N ALA A 54 -5.00 5.76 0.70
CA ALA A 54 -4.92 6.62 -0.47
C ALA A 54 -4.70 5.80 -1.75
N ALA A 55 -3.82 4.79 -1.71
CA ALA A 55 -3.58 3.89 -2.82
C ALA A 55 -4.82 3.07 -3.18
N GLU A 56 -5.49 2.45 -2.20
CA GLU A 56 -6.72 1.67 -2.43
C GLU A 56 -7.84 2.54 -3.02
N LYS A 57 -8.03 3.75 -2.49
CA LYS A 57 -9.01 4.71 -2.99
C LYS A 57 -8.69 5.15 -4.42
N SER A 58 -7.41 5.36 -4.74
CA SER A 58 -6.96 5.70 -6.10
C SER A 58 -7.20 4.55 -7.07
N ALA A 59 -6.94 3.31 -6.66
CA ALA A 59 -7.14 2.13 -7.50
C ALA A 59 -8.63 1.92 -7.80
N LYS A 60 -9.51 2.12 -6.80
CA LYS A 60 -10.97 2.10 -6.99
C LYS A 60 -11.46 3.23 -7.89
N TYR A 61 -10.86 4.42 -7.79
CA TYR A 61 -11.22 5.55 -8.64
C TYR A 61 -10.87 5.29 -10.11
N ASP A 62 -9.71 4.70 -10.38
CA ASP A 62 -9.26 4.29 -11.71
C ASP A 62 -10.18 3.20 -12.30
N GLU A 63 -10.53 2.18 -11.51
CA GLU A 63 -11.44 1.10 -11.92
C GLU A 63 -12.87 1.63 -12.24
N SER A 64 -13.40 2.55 -11.44
CA SER A 64 -14.74 3.09 -11.62
C SER A 64 -14.89 4.06 -12.81
N HIS A 65 -13.78 4.52 -13.40
CA HIS A 65 -13.80 5.41 -14.58
C HIS A 65 -13.29 4.72 -15.86
N ASN A 66 -12.90 3.43 -15.78
CA ASN A 66 -12.57 2.61 -16.94
C ASN A 66 -13.75 1.68 -17.33
N THR A 67 -14.96 2.23 -17.32
CA THR A 67 -16.12 1.68 -18.04
C THR A 67 -16.20 2.39 -19.38
N ASN A 68 -15.40 1.94 -20.34
CA ASN A 68 -15.60 2.26 -21.77
C ASN A 68 -15.62 0.96 -22.56
#